data_AF-A0A7W2Y6A7-F1
#
_entry.id   AF-A0A7W2Y6A7-F1
#
_cell.length_a   1.000
_cell.length_b   1.000
_cell.length_c   1.000
_cell.angle_alpha   90.00
_cell.angle_beta   90.00
_cell.angle_gamma   90.00
#
_symmetry.space_group_name_H-M   'P 1'
#
loop_
_entity.id
_entity.type
_entity.pdbx_description
1 polymer ?
#
loop_
_entity_poly.entity_id
_entity_poly.type
_entity_poly.pdbx_seq_one_letter_code
_entity_poly.pdbx_strand_id
1 'polypeptide(L)'
;MSVIHQYKQLVTQNKLKQDTEQCKAALALDELSQKIIRAQDQTSLVSTIKNLFTKHEPIQGIYFHGRVGRGKTMLMDLFYQQLNLTRKRRIHFHHFMESVHQMLNDFSGKDNPLILIAETWADEVDVLCFDEFFVNDIGDAMLLAGLLRAMLSNGIILIATSNCPPEQLYKNGLQRVRFLPTIDIIHQYCQIISIDGPHDHRLLMTDIPELKYRDFHIGCETQSNFLSHHFTRLATGNIRYKDSITIHSRAVNFLACSDNIIWFDFMTLCSSPRSQRDYIKLADNYTAVLISNVPQFSGELIPAVFSGVEDGYQRNGVVMGQLRGLDDEARRFIALVDEFYDRSIRLIITANVDIAELYQGTQLNFEFARCRSRLFEMQRLNYL
;
A
#
# COMPACT_ATOMS: atom_id res chain seq x y z
N MET A 1 -9.13 -13.01 27.26
CA MET A 1 -10.56 -12.95 26.85
C MET A 1 -10.59 -13.23 25.35
N SER A 2 -11.74 -13.53 24.74
CA SER A 2 -11.76 -13.80 23.29
C SER A 2 -11.98 -12.52 22.48
N VAL A 3 -11.59 -12.53 21.21
CA VAL A 3 -11.75 -11.41 20.26
C VAL A 3 -13.22 -11.04 20.11
N ILE A 4 -14.13 -12.02 19.98
CA ILE A 4 -15.57 -11.73 19.86
C ILE A 4 -16.14 -11.08 21.12
N HIS A 5 -15.62 -11.45 22.29
CA HIS A 5 -16.08 -10.87 23.56
C HIS A 5 -15.72 -9.39 23.64
N GLN A 6 -14.46 -9.04 23.33
CA GLN A 6 -14.00 -7.65 23.29
C GLN A 6 -14.76 -6.83 22.22
N TYR A 7 -14.96 -7.38 21.03
CA TYR A 7 -15.77 -6.74 19.99
C TYR A 7 -17.20 -6.45 20.48
N LYS A 8 -17.88 -7.44 21.07
CA LYS A 8 -19.22 -7.26 21.64
C LYS A 8 -19.25 -6.22 22.76
N GLN A 9 -18.20 -6.15 23.59
CA GLN A 9 -18.08 -5.14 24.63
C GLN A 9 -17.95 -3.72 24.06
N LEU A 10 -17.21 -3.53 22.96
CA LEU A 10 -17.12 -2.24 22.27
C LEU A 10 -18.47 -1.83 21.66
N VAL A 11 -19.26 -2.79 21.18
CA VAL A 11 -20.62 -2.54 20.69
C VAL A 11 -21.55 -2.15 21.84
N THR A 12 -21.55 -2.88 22.97
CA THR A 12 -22.42 -2.55 24.12
C THR A 12 -22.05 -1.22 24.78
N GLN A 13 -20.78 -0.81 24.70
CA GLN A 13 -20.31 0.51 25.14
C GLN A 13 -20.62 1.66 24.16
N ASN A 14 -21.35 1.40 23.06
CA ASN A 14 -21.63 2.36 21.99
C ASN A 14 -20.38 2.97 21.33
N LYS A 15 -19.21 2.32 21.45
CA LYS A 15 -17.98 2.72 20.74
C LYS A 15 -17.98 2.25 19.30
N LEU A 16 -18.72 1.18 19.00
CA LEU A 16 -18.90 0.63 17.67
C LEU A 16 -20.39 0.38 17.38
N LYS A 17 -20.77 0.51 16.12
CA LYS A 17 -22.06 0.00 15.64
C LYS A 17 -21.93 -1.49 15.35
N GLN A 18 -22.99 -2.24 15.62
CA GLN A 18 -23.02 -3.66 15.31
C GLN A 18 -22.93 -3.89 13.80
N ASP A 19 -21.91 -4.62 13.37
CA ASP A 19 -21.69 -5.01 11.98
C ASP A 19 -21.55 -6.54 11.88
N THR A 20 -22.29 -7.15 10.95
CA THR A 20 -22.33 -8.61 10.79
C THR A 20 -21.03 -9.18 10.26
N GLU A 21 -20.34 -8.47 9.36
CA GLU A 21 -19.09 -8.93 8.75
C GLU A 21 -17.93 -8.79 9.73
N GLN A 22 -17.89 -7.71 10.51
CA GLN A 22 -16.94 -7.59 11.63
C GLN A 22 -17.14 -8.69 12.69
N CYS A 23 -18.39 -9.05 12.98
CA CYS A 23 -18.72 -10.13 13.91
C CYS A 23 -18.22 -11.50 13.40
N LYS A 24 -18.45 -11.82 12.12
CA LYS A 24 -17.94 -13.04 11.48
C LYS A 24 -16.41 -13.08 11.50
N ALA A 25 -15.76 -11.96 11.18
CA ALA A 25 -14.31 -11.84 11.21
C ALA A 25 -13.74 -12.06 12.63
N ALA A 26 -14.37 -11.48 13.65
CA ALA A 26 -13.99 -11.69 15.05
C ALA A 26 -14.14 -13.16 15.50
N LEU A 27 -15.19 -13.86 15.03
CA LEU A 27 -15.35 -15.29 15.28
C LEU A 27 -14.26 -16.14 14.61
N ALA A 28 -13.89 -15.81 13.36
CA ALA A 28 -12.82 -16.51 12.66
C ALA A 28 -11.46 -16.34 13.38
N LEU A 29 -11.19 -15.15 13.93
CA LEU A 29 -9.98 -14.89 14.73
C LEU A 29 -9.97 -15.68 16.04
N ASP A 30 -11.12 -15.86 16.69
CA ASP A 30 -11.24 -16.71 17.87
C ASP A 30 -11.00 -18.18 17.54
N GLU A 31 -11.54 -18.68 16.43
CA GLU A 31 -11.30 -20.05 15.96
C GLU A 31 -9.82 -20.27 15.66
N LEU A 32 -9.18 -19.33 14.95
CA LEU A 32 -7.74 -19.37 14.68
C LEU A 32 -6.92 -19.37 15.97
N SER A 33 -7.24 -18.48 16.91
CA SER A 33 -6.55 -18.41 18.22
C SER A 33 -6.61 -19.75 18.96
N GLN A 34 -7.76 -20.41 18.96
CA GLN A 34 -7.92 -21.72 19.58
C GLN A 34 -7.11 -22.81 18.87
N LYS A 35 -7.05 -22.80 17.53
CA LYS A 35 -6.22 -23.74 16.75
C LYS A 35 -4.74 -23.55 17.07
N ILE A 36 -4.26 -22.31 17.14
CA ILE A 36 -2.87 -21.98 17.48
C ILE A 36 -2.51 -22.51 18.87
N ILE A 37 -3.31 -22.17 19.89
CA ILE A 37 -3.04 -22.56 21.28
C ILE A 37 -3.04 -24.10 21.44
N ARG A 38 -4.01 -24.79 20.83
CA ARG A 38 -4.09 -26.26 20.88
C ARG A 38 -2.88 -26.94 20.27
N ALA A 39 -2.35 -26.41 19.16
CA ALA A 39 -1.17 -26.96 18.52
C ALA A 39 0.07 -26.84 19.41
N GLN A 40 0.19 -25.72 20.15
CA GLN A 40 1.30 -25.53 21.10
C GLN A 40 1.21 -26.46 22.31
N ASP A 41 0.02 -26.63 22.89
CA ASP A 41 -0.18 -27.55 24.01
C ASP A 41 0.17 -29.00 23.64
N GLN A 42 -0.13 -29.41 22.40
CA GLN A 42 0.24 -30.74 21.88
C GLN A 42 1.75 -30.90 21.71
N THR A 43 2.46 -29.86 21.27
CA THR A 43 3.93 -29.92 21.19
C THR A 43 4.61 -30.00 22.55
N SER A 44 4.04 -29.40 23.61
CA SER A 44 4.63 -29.45 24.96
C SER A 44 4.48 -30.83 25.63
N LEU A 45 3.39 -31.54 25.35
CA LEU A 45 3.07 -32.84 25.96
C LEU A 45 3.66 -34.05 25.22
N VAL A 46 4.01 -33.92 23.93
CA VAL A 46 4.41 -35.05 23.06
C VAL A 46 5.92 -35.08 22.77
N SER A 47 6.71 -34.27 23.45
CA SER A 47 8.18 -34.13 23.27
C SER A 47 9.00 -35.41 23.49
N THR A 48 8.39 -36.55 23.89
CA THR A 48 9.15 -37.77 24.16
C THR A 48 9.05 -38.88 23.10
N ILE A 49 7.96 -39.12 22.33
CA ILE A 49 7.85 -40.41 21.58
C ILE A 49 7.25 -40.44 20.15
N LYS A 50 6.67 -39.39 19.52
CA LYS A 50 6.04 -39.58 18.18
C LYS A 50 6.27 -38.47 17.14
N ASN A 51 7.48 -38.43 16.57
CA ASN A 51 7.79 -37.62 15.37
C ASN A 51 8.14 -38.44 14.13
N LEU A 52 7.37 -39.51 13.82
CA LEU A 52 7.59 -40.22 12.55
C LEU A 52 6.42 -40.32 11.57
N PHE A 53 5.14 -40.10 11.94
CA PHE A 53 4.04 -40.41 11.01
C PHE A 53 2.74 -39.59 11.17
N THR A 54 2.80 -38.30 11.45
CA THR A 54 1.61 -37.43 11.33
C THR A 54 1.95 -36.14 10.59
N LYS A 55 1.64 -36.13 9.29
CA LYS A 55 1.65 -34.93 8.44
C LYS A 55 0.50 -34.04 8.93
N HIS A 56 0.76 -33.19 9.92
CA HIS A 56 -0.22 -32.22 10.39
C HIS A 56 -0.44 -31.20 9.26
N GLU A 57 -1.69 -30.98 8.88
CA GLU A 57 -2.02 -29.92 7.93
C GLU A 57 -1.62 -28.56 8.52
N PRO A 58 -1.02 -27.65 7.72
CA PRO A 58 -0.61 -26.36 8.22
C PRO A 58 -1.85 -25.57 8.69
N ILE A 59 -1.74 -24.92 9.85
CA ILE A 59 -2.81 -24.07 10.37
C ILE A 59 -2.95 -22.89 9.40
N GLN A 60 -4.10 -22.81 8.74
CA GLN A 60 -4.38 -21.70 7.85
C GLN A 60 -4.56 -20.41 8.65
N GLY A 61 -3.85 -19.37 8.22
CA GLY A 61 -4.01 -18.02 8.72
C GLY A 61 -5.23 -17.32 8.13
N ILE A 62 -5.29 -15.98 8.23
CA ILE A 62 -6.44 -15.19 7.77
C ILE A 62 -5.96 -13.99 6.95
N TYR A 63 -6.58 -13.78 5.79
CA TYR A 63 -6.41 -12.57 5.00
C TYR A 63 -7.71 -11.77 5.02
N PHE A 64 -7.71 -10.64 5.71
CA PHE A 64 -8.81 -9.70 5.70
C PHE A 64 -8.68 -8.72 4.55
N HIS A 65 -9.77 -8.59 3.79
CA HIS A 65 -9.90 -7.49 2.83
C HIS A 65 -11.18 -6.69 3.05
N GLY A 66 -11.14 -5.44 2.64
CA GLY A 66 -12.28 -4.55 2.65
C GLY A 66 -11.83 -3.11 2.51
N ARG A 67 -12.76 -2.20 2.23
CA ARG A 67 -12.45 -0.78 2.03
C ARG A 67 -11.84 -0.14 3.29
N VAL A 68 -11.25 1.05 3.13
CA VAL A 68 -10.71 1.85 4.26
C VAL A 68 -11.76 2.05 5.35
N GLY A 69 -11.42 2.16 6.62
CA GLY A 69 -12.41 2.48 7.68
C GLY A 69 -13.43 1.39 8.01
N ARG A 70 -13.26 0.16 7.51
CA ARG A 70 -14.12 -1.00 7.83
C ARG A 70 -13.71 -1.76 9.09
N GLY A 71 -12.68 -1.30 9.82
CA GLY A 71 -12.26 -1.90 11.10
C GLY A 71 -11.26 -3.06 10.98
N LYS A 72 -10.57 -3.22 9.84
CA LYS A 72 -9.52 -4.25 9.66
C LYS A 72 -8.44 -4.17 10.74
N THR A 73 -7.85 -2.98 10.91
CA THR A 73 -6.80 -2.71 11.88
C THR A 73 -7.28 -2.95 13.30
N MET A 74 -8.51 -2.54 13.63
CA MET A 74 -9.12 -2.81 14.94
C MET A 74 -9.28 -4.31 15.20
N LEU A 75 -9.75 -5.10 14.22
CA LEU A 75 -9.84 -6.55 14.37
C LEU A 75 -8.46 -7.19 14.57
N MET A 76 -7.44 -6.70 13.85
CA MET A 76 -6.05 -7.09 14.04
C MET A 76 -5.55 -6.73 15.45
N ASP A 77 -5.84 -5.52 15.94
CA ASP A 77 -5.49 -5.07 17.30
C ASP A 77 -6.06 -6.02 18.35
N LEU A 78 -7.37 -6.30 18.25
CA LEU A 78 -8.06 -7.17 19.19
C LEU A 78 -7.47 -8.59 19.19
N PHE A 79 -7.24 -9.16 18.00
CA PHE A 79 -6.60 -10.47 17.88
C PHE A 79 -5.19 -10.48 18.49
N TYR A 80 -4.35 -9.53 18.08
CA TYR A 80 -2.97 -9.47 18.54
C TYR A 80 -2.88 -9.31 20.06
N GLN A 81 -3.77 -8.52 20.68
CA GLN A 81 -3.81 -8.35 22.13
C GLN A 81 -4.30 -9.60 22.87
N GLN A 82 -5.30 -10.31 22.33
CA GLN A 82 -5.88 -11.48 23.01
C GLN A 82 -5.13 -12.79 22.78
N LEU A 83 -4.31 -12.88 21.73
CA LEU A 83 -3.52 -14.07 21.46
C LEU A 83 -2.41 -14.22 22.52
N ASN A 84 -2.58 -15.17 23.45
CA ASN A 84 -1.62 -15.47 24.51
C ASN A 84 -0.42 -16.28 23.99
N LEU A 85 0.36 -15.65 23.11
CA LEU A 85 1.56 -16.20 22.50
C LEU A 85 2.73 -15.24 22.68
N THR A 86 3.91 -15.78 23.00
CA THR A 86 5.15 -14.99 23.15
C THR A 86 5.77 -14.69 21.78
N ARG A 87 5.86 -15.70 20.91
CA ARG A 87 6.46 -15.63 19.57
C ARG A 87 5.47 -15.14 18.52
N LYS A 88 4.99 -13.91 18.69
CA LYS A 88 4.13 -13.22 17.73
C LYS A 88 4.75 -11.88 17.35
N ARG A 89 4.58 -11.48 16.10
CA ARG A 89 5.06 -10.19 15.59
C ARG A 89 3.99 -9.51 14.77
N ARG A 90 3.87 -8.20 14.92
CA ARG A 90 3.01 -7.36 14.10
C ARG A 90 3.81 -6.23 13.47
N ILE A 91 3.62 -6.01 12.18
CA ILE A 91 4.42 -5.07 11.38
C ILE A 91 3.64 -4.60 10.14
N HIS A 92 3.87 -3.36 9.70
CA HIS A 92 3.39 -2.90 8.40
C HIS A 92 4.18 -3.57 7.28
N PHE A 93 3.49 -3.95 6.20
CA PHE A 93 4.10 -4.73 5.11
C PHE A 93 5.37 -4.10 4.51
N HIS A 94 5.40 -2.78 4.32
CA HIS A 94 6.57 -2.10 3.74
C HIS A 94 7.81 -2.14 4.66
N HIS A 95 7.63 -1.99 5.98
CA HIS A 95 8.73 -2.12 6.95
C HIS A 95 9.24 -3.56 7.04
N PHE A 96 8.34 -4.53 6.85
CA PHE A 96 8.73 -5.91 6.71
C PHE A 96 9.59 -6.14 5.47
N MET A 97 9.18 -5.65 4.30
CA MET A 97 9.98 -5.76 3.07
C MET A 97 11.32 -5.04 3.19
N GLU A 98 11.38 -3.89 3.86
CA GLU A 98 12.64 -3.22 4.15
C GLU A 98 13.60 -4.10 4.97
N SER A 99 13.08 -4.80 5.98
CA SER A 99 13.86 -5.77 6.77
C SER A 99 14.35 -6.94 5.90
N VAL A 100 13.52 -7.45 4.98
CA VAL A 100 13.92 -8.49 4.01
C VAL A 100 15.10 -8.02 3.17
N HIS A 101 15.01 -6.82 2.59
CA HIS A 101 16.07 -6.28 1.73
C HIS A 101 17.39 -6.06 2.49
N GLN A 102 17.33 -5.66 3.77
CA GLN A 102 18.51 -5.57 4.62
C GLN A 102 19.15 -6.95 4.81
N MET A 103 18.36 -7.96 5.20
CA MET A 103 18.89 -9.32 5.39
C MET A 103 19.39 -9.96 4.09
N LEU A 104 18.77 -9.65 2.94
CA LEU A 104 19.26 -10.09 1.64
C LEU A 104 20.67 -9.54 1.33
N ASN A 105 20.95 -8.29 1.73
CA ASN A 105 22.28 -7.72 1.60
C ASN A 105 23.28 -8.40 2.54
N ASP A 106 22.88 -8.68 3.79
CA ASP A 106 23.73 -9.37 4.78
C ASP A 106 24.04 -10.81 4.36
N PHE A 107 23.12 -11.47 3.66
CA PHE A 107 23.29 -12.81 3.09
C PHE A 107 23.77 -12.81 1.64
N SER A 108 24.27 -11.68 1.14
CA SER A 108 24.81 -11.60 -0.22
C SER A 108 25.91 -12.64 -0.44
N GLY A 109 25.79 -13.39 -1.54
CA GLY A 109 26.71 -14.48 -1.89
C GLY A 109 26.41 -15.83 -1.24
N LYS A 110 25.37 -15.95 -0.40
CA LYS A 110 24.87 -17.23 0.09
C LYS A 110 23.81 -17.80 -0.86
N ASP A 111 23.75 -19.13 -0.95
CA ASP A 111 22.71 -19.82 -1.71
C ASP A 111 21.36 -19.70 -1.00
N ASN A 112 20.30 -19.46 -1.79
CA ASN A 112 18.90 -19.40 -1.34
C ASN A 112 18.65 -18.50 -0.12
N PRO A 113 18.99 -17.20 -0.18
CA PRO A 113 18.93 -16.31 0.98
C PRO A 113 17.52 -16.13 1.55
N LEU A 114 16.47 -16.26 0.74
CA LEU A 114 15.07 -16.21 1.21
C LEU A 114 14.72 -17.38 2.14
N ILE A 115 15.30 -18.56 1.93
CA ILE A 115 15.08 -19.72 2.80
C ILE A 115 15.76 -19.45 4.15
N LEU A 116 16.99 -18.96 4.14
CA LEU A 116 17.73 -18.60 5.37
C LEU A 116 17.00 -17.52 6.18
N ILE A 117 16.43 -16.52 5.52
CA ILE A 117 15.60 -15.49 6.17
C ILE A 117 14.37 -16.13 6.82
N ALA A 118 13.68 -17.01 6.11
CA ALA A 118 12.49 -17.68 6.61
C ALA A 118 12.81 -18.62 7.80
N GLU A 119 13.92 -19.34 7.78
CA GLU A 119 14.39 -20.16 8.90
C GLU A 119 14.69 -19.29 10.13
N THR A 120 15.44 -18.20 9.93
CA THR A 120 15.78 -17.24 11.01
C THR A 120 14.52 -16.69 11.66
N TRP A 121 13.48 -16.35 10.88
CA TRP A 121 12.23 -15.85 11.44
C TRP A 121 11.35 -16.91 12.04
N ALA A 122 11.35 -18.13 11.49
CA ALA A 122 10.62 -19.25 12.08
C ALA A 122 11.16 -19.60 13.47
N ASP A 123 12.43 -19.29 13.75
CA ASP A 123 13.05 -19.40 15.08
C ASP A 123 12.64 -18.27 16.05
N GLU A 124 11.98 -17.21 15.60
CA GLU A 124 11.58 -16.07 16.44
C GLU A 124 10.06 -15.84 16.50
N VAL A 125 9.35 -16.20 15.43
CA VAL A 125 7.95 -15.80 15.19
C VAL A 125 7.15 -17.01 14.70
N ASP A 126 6.13 -17.39 15.46
CA ASP A 126 5.17 -18.40 15.05
C ASP A 126 3.95 -17.75 14.35
N VAL A 127 3.58 -16.53 14.79
CA VAL A 127 2.43 -15.79 14.24
C VAL A 127 2.87 -14.41 13.76
N LEU A 128 2.66 -14.17 12.47
CA LEU A 128 3.00 -12.91 11.82
C LEU A 128 1.74 -12.15 11.37
N CYS A 129 1.57 -10.96 11.92
CA CYS A 129 0.48 -10.05 11.60
C CYS A 129 0.98 -8.93 10.66
N PHE A 130 0.54 -8.95 9.40
CA PHE A 130 0.74 -7.84 8.47
C PHE A 130 -0.40 -6.85 8.52
N ASP A 131 -0.05 -5.60 8.79
CA ASP A 131 -0.91 -4.47 8.51
C ASP A 131 -0.63 -3.91 7.12
N GLU A 132 -1.70 -3.53 6.43
CA GLU A 132 -1.66 -2.84 5.14
C GLU A 132 -0.86 -3.62 4.08
N PHE A 133 -1.17 -4.90 3.93
CA PHE A 133 -0.57 -5.73 2.91
C PHE A 133 -1.00 -5.24 1.52
N PHE A 134 -0.10 -4.51 0.86
CA PHE A 134 -0.28 -3.97 -0.48
C PHE A 134 1.07 -3.90 -1.20
N VAL A 135 1.11 -4.27 -2.47
CA VAL A 135 2.37 -4.40 -3.24
C VAL A 135 2.32 -3.45 -4.42
N ASN A 136 3.25 -2.50 -4.46
CA ASN A 136 3.43 -1.60 -5.62
C ASN A 136 4.80 -1.75 -6.27
N ASP A 137 5.81 -2.11 -5.50
CA ASP A 137 7.18 -2.23 -5.98
C ASP A 137 7.40 -3.54 -6.74
N ILE A 138 8.09 -3.47 -7.89
CA ILE A 138 8.38 -4.66 -8.70
C ILE A 138 9.39 -5.58 -8.01
N GLY A 139 10.39 -5.03 -7.31
CA GLY A 139 11.39 -5.79 -6.58
C GLY A 139 10.73 -6.62 -5.47
N ASP A 140 9.85 -6.00 -4.70
CA ASP A 140 9.07 -6.70 -3.67
C ASP A 140 8.20 -7.80 -4.28
N ALA A 141 7.49 -7.48 -5.37
CA ALA A 141 6.62 -8.42 -6.07
C ALA A 141 7.38 -9.68 -6.55
N MET A 142 8.63 -9.53 -6.98
CA MET A 142 9.45 -10.66 -7.46
C MET A 142 9.94 -11.56 -6.31
N LEU A 143 10.14 -11.02 -5.11
CA LEU A 143 10.62 -11.77 -3.96
C LEU A 143 9.51 -12.50 -3.21
N LEU A 144 8.30 -11.91 -3.19
CA LEU A 144 7.24 -12.26 -2.26
C LEU A 144 6.78 -13.72 -2.39
N ALA A 145 6.72 -14.27 -3.61
CA ALA A 145 6.34 -15.66 -3.82
C ALA A 145 7.32 -16.64 -3.15
N GLY A 146 8.63 -16.40 -3.30
CA GLY A 146 9.67 -17.23 -2.68
C GLY A 146 9.67 -17.07 -1.16
N LEU A 147 9.57 -15.83 -0.70
CA LEU A 147 9.59 -15.49 0.72
C LEU A 147 8.40 -16.08 1.48
N LEU A 148 7.17 -15.82 1.03
CA LEU A 148 5.97 -16.35 1.69
C LEU A 148 5.97 -17.87 1.68
N ARG A 149 6.37 -18.50 0.56
CA ARG A 149 6.46 -19.96 0.50
C ARG A 149 7.39 -20.50 1.57
N ALA A 150 8.60 -19.96 1.68
CA ALA A 150 9.60 -20.40 2.64
C ALA A 150 9.12 -20.18 4.09
N MET A 151 8.57 -19.01 4.40
CA MET A 151 8.06 -18.67 5.73
C MET A 151 6.90 -19.58 6.16
N LEU A 152 5.90 -19.74 5.30
CA LEU A 152 4.69 -20.49 5.63
C LEU A 152 4.95 -22.00 5.62
N SER A 153 5.90 -22.50 4.82
CA SER A 153 6.34 -23.89 4.91
C SER A 153 7.13 -24.19 6.19
N ASN A 154 7.79 -23.19 6.77
CA ASN A 154 8.47 -23.30 8.06
C ASN A 154 7.52 -23.11 9.26
N GLY A 155 6.20 -23.10 9.03
CA GLY A 155 5.20 -23.11 10.10
C GLY A 155 4.78 -21.72 10.60
N ILE A 156 5.27 -20.63 10.01
CA ILE A 156 4.78 -19.29 10.34
C ILE A 156 3.32 -19.16 9.88
N ILE A 157 2.45 -18.69 10.77
CA ILE A 157 1.03 -18.46 10.50
C ILE A 157 0.82 -16.98 10.17
N LEU A 158 0.30 -16.69 8.98
CA LEU A 158 0.10 -15.33 8.49
C LEU A 158 -1.33 -14.84 8.74
N ILE A 159 -1.44 -13.70 9.42
CA ILE A 159 -2.66 -12.90 9.45
C ILE A 159 -2.36 -11.59 8.74
N ALA A 160 -3.17 -11.20 7.76
CA ALA A 160 -2.95 -9.99 6.98
C ALA A 160 -4.21 -9.14 6.88
N THR A 161 -4.04 -7.81 6.85
CA THR A 161 -5.10 -6.87 6.48
C THR A 161 -4.75 -6.13 5.20
N SER A 162 -5.70 -6.02 4.28
CA SER A 162 -5.52 -5.28 3.02
C SER A 162 -6.77 -4.52 2.61
N ASN A 163 -6.60 -3.48 1.79
CA ASN A 163 -7.72 -2.77 1.20
C ASN A 163 -8.30 -3.47 -0.04
N CYS A 164 -7.62 -4.49 -0.57
CA CYS A 164 -8.05 -5.22 -1.76
C CYS A 164 -7.91 -6.74 -1.56
N PRO A 165 -8.70 -7.55 -2.29
CA PRO A 165 -8.56 -9.01 -2.25
C PRO A 165 -7.23 -9.46 -2.89
N PRO A 166 -6.75 -10.68 -2.62
CA PRO A 166 -5.42 -11.14 -3.07
C PRO A 166 -5.20 -10.98 -4.58
N GLU A 167 -6.23 -11.21 -5.40
CA GLU A 167 -6.17 -11.09 -6.85
C GLU A 167 -5.80 -9.67 -7.30
N GLN A 168 -6.06 -8.67 -6.47
CA GLN A 168 -5.85 -7.26 -6.76
C GLN A 168 -4.55 -6.70 -6.18
N LEU A 169 -3.82 -7.44 -5.34
CA LEU A 169 -2.60 -6.97 -4.66
C LEU A 169 -1.52 -6.40 -5.60
N TYR A 170 -1.48 -6.86 -6.85
CA TYR A 170 -0.53 -6.39 -7.88
C TYR A 170 -1.18 -6.41 -9.28
N LYS A 171 -2.45 -5.99 -9.40
CA LYS A 171 -3.29 -6.19 -10.62
C LYS A 171 -2.69 -5.68 -11.91
N ASN A 172 -1.99 -4.55 -11.84
CA ASN A 172 -1.47 -3.87 -13.02
C ASN A 172 0.06 -3.72 -12.97
N GLY A 173 0.71 -4.46 -12.08
CA GLY A 173 2.15 -4.44 -11.90
C GLY A 173 2.91 -5.02 -13.09
N LEU A 174 4.16 -4.57 -13.25
CA LEU A 174 5.07 -5.09 -14.28
C LEU A 174 5.38 -6.57 -13.99
N GLN A 175 5.40 -7.40 -15.03
CA GLN A 175 5.63 -8.86 -14.90
C GLN A 175 4.65 -9.58 -13.96
N ARG A 176 3.39 -9.11 -13.84
CA ARG A 176 2.34 -9.71 -12.98
C ARG A 176 2.23 -11.24 -13.02
N VAL A 177 2.52 -11.87 -14.16
CA VAL A 177 2.55 -13.34 -14.28
C VAL A 177 3.44 -13.98 -13.19
N ARG A 178 4.58 -13.35 -12.86
CA ARG A 178 5.50 -13.81 -11.80
C ARG A 178 4.97 -13.59 -10.38
N PHE A 179 3.95 -12.75 -10.21
CA PHE A 179 3.28 -12.51 -8.94
C PHE A 179 2.10 -13.47 -8.69
N LEU A 180 1.56 -14.12 -9.73
CA LEU A 180 0.46 -15.09 -9.56
C LEU A 180 0.76 -16.18 -8.51
N PRO A 181 1.98 -16.74 -8.42
CA PRO A 181 2.31 -17.70 -7.37
C PRO A 181 2.14 -17.15 -5.95
N THR A 182 2.32 -15.84 -5.72
CA THR A 182 2.05 -15.21 -4.42
C THR A 182 0.57 -15.31 -4.07
N ILE A 183 -0.31 -15.06 -5.05
CA ILE A 183 -1.76 -15.12 -4.88
C ILE A 183 -2.16 -16.56 -4.54
N ASP A 184 -1.59 -17.54 -5.23
CA ASP A 184 -1.84 -18.97 -4.98
C ASP A 184 -1.41 -19.36 -3.55
N ILE A 185 -0.26 -18.88 -3.09
CA ILE A 185 0.22 -19.12 -1.72
C ILE A 185 -0.75 -18.52 -0.69
N ILE A 186 -1.23 -17.29 -0.91
CA ILE A 186 -2.19 -16.67 0.01
C ILE A 186 -3.48 -17.50 0.10
N HIS A 187 -4.03 -17.97 -1.04
CA HIS A 187 -5.22 -18.85 -1.03
C HIS A 187 -4.96 -20.21 -0.39
N GLN A 188 -3.76 -20.75 -0.52
CA GLN A 188 -3.39 -22.03 0.07
C GLN A 188 -3.29 -21.94 1.60
N TYR A 189 -2.69 -20.86 2.12
CA TYR A 189 -2.34 -20.75 3.54
C TYR A 189 -3.24 -19.81 4.34
N CYS A 190 -4.12 -19.05 3.71
CA CYS A 190 -5.02 -18.13 4.41
C CYS A 190 -6.48 -18.35 4.02
N GLN A 191 -7.36 -18.28 5.00
CA GLN A 191 -8.77 -18.06 4.77
C GLN A 191 -8.99 -16.60 4.36
N ILE A 192 -9.61 -16.37 3.21
CA ILE A 192 -9.92 -15.02 2.71
C ILE A 192 -11.27 -14.58 3.27
N ILE A 193 -11.28 -13.45 4.00
CA ILE A 193 -12.48 -12.91 4.65
C ILE A 193 -12.69 -11.47 4.24
N SER A 194 -13.83 -11.20 3.60
CA SER A 194 -14.30 -9.83 3.36
C SER A 194 -14.91 -9.25 4.62
N ILE A 195 -14.56 -8.00 4.93
CA ILE A 195 -15.22 -7.22 6.00
C ILE A 195 -16.05 -6.04 5.45
N ASP A 196 -16.28 -6.04 4.14
CA ASP A 196 -17.23 -5.13 3.50
C ASP A 196 -18.66 -5.62 3.77
N GLY A 197 -19.43 -4.83 4.50
CA GLY A 197 -20.85 -5.08 4.74
C GLY A 197 -21.73 -4.64 3.55
N PRO A 198 -23.02 -5.02 3.54
CA PRO A 198 -23.95 -4.72 2.44
C PRO A 198 -24.26 -3.22 2.27
N HIS A 199 -23.94 -2.38 3.26
CA HIS A 199 -24.25 -0.96 3.25
C HIS A 199 -22.99 -0.11 3.32
N ASP A 200 -22.75 0.65 2.24
CA ASP A 200 -21.71 1.66 2.17
C ASP A 200 -22.24 2.98 2.72
N HIS A 201 -21.95 3.29 4.00
CA HIS A 201 -22.30 4.59 4.57
C HIS A 201 -21.41 5.75 4.08
N ARG A 202 -20.36 5.48 3.28
CA ARG A 202 -19.52 6.57 2.71
C ARG A 202 -20.05 7.10 1.38
N LEU A 203 -20.96 6.39 0.73
CA LEU A 203 -21.55 6.80 -0.55
C LEU A 203 -22.95 7.36 -0.34
N LEU A 204 -23.02 8.44 0.41
CA LEU A 204 -24.01 9.50 0.21
C LEU A 204 -23.23 10.80 0.02
N MET A 205 -22.45 10.87 -1.05
CA MET A 205 -21.94 12.15 -1.58
C MET A 205 -22.65 12.48 -2.89
N THR A 206 -23.97 12.47 -2.84
CA THR A 206 -24.81 13.35 -3.66
C THR A 206 -25.04 14.57 -2.79
N ASP A 207 -24.23 15.60 -3.01
CA ASP A 207 -24.42 17.02 -2.66
C ASP A 207 -23.03 17.64 -2.45
N ILE A 208 -22.38 18.02 -3.55
CA ILE A 208 -21.22 18.91 -3.53
C ILE A 208 -21.65 20.20 -4.24
N PRO A 209 -22.24 21.17 -3.51
CA PRO A 209 -22.44 22.51 -4.03
C PRO A 209 -21.09 23.25 -4.00
N GLU A 210 -20.71 23.86 -5.13
CA GLU A 210 -19.69 24.92 -5.29
C GLU A 210 -18.52 24.90 -4.28
N LEU A 211 -17.69 23.85 -4.30
CA LEU A 211 -16.56 23.76 -3.36
C LEU A 211 -15.36 24.58 -3.84
N LYS A 212 -15.05 25.65 -3.10
CA LYS A 212 -13.78 26.38 -3.20
C LYS A 212 -12.69 25.57 -2.48
N TYR A 213 -11.80 24.92 -3.21
CA TYR A 213 -10.66 24.21 -2.63
C TYR A 213 -9.64 25.17 -1.99
N ARG A 214 -9.01 24.75 -0.88
CA ARG A 214 -8.02 25.56 -0.15
C ARG A 214 -6.64 25.53 -0.81
N ASP A 215 -6.19 24.34 -1.15
CA ASP A 215 -4.83 24.01 -1.60
C ASP A 215 -4.85 23.30 -2.97
N PHE A 216 -5.95 23.41 -3.74
CA PHE A 216 -6.08 22.84 -5.07
C PHE A 216 -6.65 23.88 -6.05
N HIS A 217 -6.08 23.97 -7.24
CA HIS A 217 -6.56 24.88 -8.28
C HIS A 217 -6.63 24.18 -9.64
N ILE A 218 -7.73 24.42 -10.36
CA ILE A 218 -7.98 23.86 -11.69
C ILE A 218 -7.47 24.87 -12.73
N GLY A 219 -6.56 24.44 -13.59
CA GLY A 219 -5.93 25.24 -14.63
C GLY A 219 -4.42 25.31 -14.51
N CYS A 220 -3.79 25.98 -15.48
CA CYS A 220 -2.33 26.10 -15.52
C CYS A 220 -1.83 27.18 -14.55
N GLU A 221 -0.79 26.87 -13.78
CA GLU A 221 -0.17 27.80 -12.82
C GLU A 221 0.32 29.10 -13.48
N THR A 222 0.76 29.05 -14.74
CA THR A 222 1.26 30.22 -15.46
C THR A 222 0.22 31.34 -15.61
N GLN A 223 -1.07 31.02 -15.42
CA GLN A 223 -2.18 31.97 -15.51
C GLN A 223 -2.78 32.32 -14.14
N SER A 224 -2.69 31.43 -13.15
CA SER A 224 -3.37 31.59 -11.86
C SER A 224 -2.49 32.18 -10.75
N ASN A 225 -1.15 32.09 -10.85
CA ASN A 225 -0.20 32.45 -9.79
C ASN A 225 -0.51 31.79 -8.42
N PHE A 226 -1.26 30.69 -8.42
CA PHE A 226 -1.82 30.08 -7.22
C PHE A 226 -0.72 29.49 -6.33
N LEU A 227 0.14 28.64 -6.89
CA LEU A 227 1.27 28.04 -6.20
C LEU A 227 2.30 29.10 -5.84
N SER A 228 2.52 30.07 -6.72
CA SER A 228 3.42 31.19 -6.46
C SER A 228 2.99 31.96 -5.20
N HIS A 229 1.71 32.28 -5.07
CA HIS A 229 1.15 32.95 -3.88
C HIS A 229 1.27 32.08 -2.62
N HIS A 230 0.97 30.78 -2.73
CA HIS A 230 1.14 29.85 -1.60
C HIS A 230 2.61 29.73 -1.18
N PHE A 231 3.52 29.64 -2.13
CA PHE A 231 4.96 29.55 -1.89
C PHE A 231 5.45 30.79 -1.17
N THR A 232 5.15 32.00 -1.66
CA THR A 232 5.58 33.25 -1.01
C THR A 232 5.04 33.38 0.42
N ARG A 233 3.82 32.89 0.70
CA ARG A 233 3.22 32.97 2.04
C ARG A 233 3.80 31.95 3.03
N LEU A 234 4.24 30.78 2.55
CA LEU A 234 4.66 29.66 3.38
C LEU A 234 6.18 29.48 3.47
N ALA A 235 6.93 30.00 2.49
CA ALA A 235 8.38 29.91 2.46
C ALA A 235 9.01 30.66 3.62
N THR A 236 9.89 29.98 4.35
CA THR A 236 10.74 30.57 5.38
C THR A 236 12.21 30.31 5.06
N GLY A 237 13.07 31.23 5.49
CA GLY A 237 14.52 31.08 5.36
C GLY A 237 15.00 31.29 3.92
N ASN A 238 16.01 30.53 3.50
CA ASN A 238 16.69 30.76 2.23
C ASN A 238 15.90 30.19 1.05
N ILE A 239 15.59 31.03 0.07
CA ILE A 239 14.84 30.62 -1.11
C ILE A 239 15.80 30.39 -2.29
N ARG A 240 15.66 29.24 -2.94
CA ARG A 240 16.33 28.87 -4.19
C ARG A 240 15.30 28.62 -5.27
N TYR A 241 15.65 28.94 -6.51
CA TYR A 241 14.79 28.76 -7.68
C TYR A 241 15.51 27.97 -8.77
N LYS A 242 14.77 27.11 -9.48
CA LYS A 242 15.24 26.36 -10.66
C LYS A 242 16.59 25.66 -10.43
N ASP A 243 16.69 24.95 -9.32
CA ASP A 243 17.88 24.22 -8.90
C ASP A 243 17.48 22.76 -8.62
N SER A 244 18.37 21.94 -8.06
CA SER A 244 18.16 20.52 -7.84
C SER A 244 18.42 20.10 -6.40
N ILE A 245 17.73 19.05 -5.96
CA ILE A 245 18.04 18.32 -4.72
C ILE A 245 18.38 16.87 -5.05
N THR A 246 19.14 16.23 -4.18
CA THR A 246 19.42 14.79 -4.30
C THR A 246 18.49 14.01 -3.37
N ILE A 247 17.73 13.08 -3.94
CA ILE A 247 16.89 12.13 -3.19
C ILE A 247 17.43 10.72 -3.44
N HIS A 248 17.90 10.04 -2.39
CA HIS A 248 18.46 8.68 -2.44
C HIS A 248 19.38 8.46 -3.65
N SER A 249 20.43 9.29 -3.77
CA SER A 249 21.44 9.32 -4.86
C SER A 249 21.01 9.83 -6.24
N ARG A 250 19.77 10.34 -6.39
CA ARG A 250 19.24 10.81 -7.68
C ARG A 250 18.81 12.26 -7.61
N ALA A 251 19.34 13.10 -8.49
CA ALA A 251 18.95 14.51 -8.60
C ALA A 251 17.50 14.65 -9.06
N VAL A 252 16.79 15.64 -8.50
CA VAL A 252 15.46 16.10 -8.92
C VAL A 252 15.50 17.61 -9.00
N ASN A 253 15.08 18.15 -10.14
CA ASN A 253 14.95 19.60 -10.31
C ASN A 253 13.67 20.09 -9.62
N PHE A 254 13.76 21.20 -8.91
CA PHE A 254 12.61 21.89 -8.34
C PHE A 254 12.44 23.26 -9.00
N LEU A 255 11.22 23.80 -8.97
CA LEU A 255 10.92 25.14 -9.45
C LEU A 255 11.29 26.19 -8.41
N ALA A 256 10.93 25.95 -7.15
CA ALA A 256 11.32 26.76 -6.01
C ALA A 256 11.47 25.89 -4.75
N CYS A 257 12.38 26.25 -3.86
CA CYS A 257 12.62 25.55 -2.60
C CYS A 257 12.98 26.58 -1.52
N SER A 258 12.44 26.41 -0.34
CA SER A 258 12.91 27.06 0.88
C SER A 258 13.36 26.00 1.89
N ASP A 259 13.70 26.41 3.11
CA ASP A 259 14.14 25.48 4.15
C ASP A 259 13.03 24.51 4.60
N ASN A 260 11.77 24.91 4.44
CA ASN A 260 10.59 24.18 4.96
C ASN A 260 9.62 23.70 3.88
N ILE A 261 9.64 24.27 2.67
CA ILE A 261 8.73 23.89 1.57
C ILE A 261 9.47 23.71 0.25
N ILE A 262 8.93 22.88 -0.62
CA ILE A 262 9.49 22.64 -1.95
C ILE A 262 8.40 22.56 -3.01
N TRP A 263 8.71 23.07 -4.21
CA TRP A 263 7.79 23.14 -5.33
C TRP A 263 8.37 22.46 -6.57
N PHE A 264 7.64 21.47 -7.08
CA PHE A 264 7.96 20.72 -8.30
C PHE A 264 6.97 20.95 -9.45
N ASP A 265 7.46 20.73 -10.67
CA ASP A 265 6.60 20.34 -11.80
C ASP A 265 6.25 18.84 -11.68
N PHE A 266 5.01 18.48 -12.00
CA PHE A 266 4.51 17.12 -11.87
C PHE A 266 5.34 16.11 -12.66
N MET A 267 5.66 16.39 -13.92
CA MET A 267 6.39 15.44 -14.78
C MET A 267 7.81 15.23 -14.26
N THR A 268 8.42 16.28 -13.72
CA THR A 268 9.75 16.19 -13.11
C THR A 268 9.76 15.24 -11.90
N LEU A 269 8.72 15.30 -11.07
CA LEU A 269 8.63 14.50 -9.85
C LEU A 269 8.10 13.08 -10.10
N CYS A 270 7.13 12.91 -11.00
CA CYS A 270 6.37 11.68 -11.15
C CYS A 270 6.67 10.88 -12.43
N SER A 271 7.35 11.43 -13.45
CA SER A 271 7.74 10.63 -14.63
C SER A 271 9.11 9.98 -14.49
N SER A 272 9.99 10.51 -13.62
CA SER A 272 11.24 9.83 -13.27
C SER A 272 10.97 8.55 -12.46
N PRO A 273 11.86 7.53 -12.49
CA PRO A 273 11.63 6.24 -11.82
C PRO A 273 11.72 6.36 -10.29
N ARG A 274 10.74 7.01 -9.67
CA ARG A 274 10.66 7.22 -8.22
C ARG A 274 9.91 6.08 -7.55
N SER A 275 10.29 5.81 -6.31
CA SER A 275 9.62 4.88 -5.40
C SER A 275 9.05 5.62 -4.20
N GLN A 276 8.22 4.95 -3.42
CA GLN A 276 7.65 5.53 -2.20
C GLN A 276 8.71 6.05 -1.22
N ARG A 277 9.91 5.43 -1.19
CA ARG A 277 11.05 5.87 -0.37
C ARG A 277 11.51 7.28 -0.70
N ASP A 278 11.34 7.72 -1.95
CA ASP A 278 11.66 9.08 -2.36
C ASP A 278 10.66 10.09 -1.75
N TYR A 279 9.37 9.74 -1.69
CA TYR A 279 8.33 10.59 -1.09
C TYR A 279 8.43 10.63 0.43
N ILE A 280 8.82 9.52 1.07
CA ILE A 280 9.19 9.49 2.51
C ILE A 280 10.26 10.54 2.78
N LYS A 281 11.32 10.58 1.97
CA LYS A 281 12.43 11.52 2.17
C LYS A 281 12.02 12.97 1.97
N LEU A 282 11.07 13.24 1.07
CA LEU A 282 10.47 14.57 0.94
C LEU A 282 9.66 14.94 2.18
N ALA A 283 8.84 14.01 2.69
CA ALA A 283 8.05 14.21 3.89
C ALA A 283 8.91 14.43 5.15
N ASP A 284 10.08 13.79 5.25
CA ASP A 284 11.03 14.00 6.35
C ASP A 284 11.63 15.41 6.36
N ASN A 285 11.77 16.02 5.18
CA ASN A 285 12.54 17.25 5.01
C ASN A 285 11.66 18.50 4.85
N TYR A 286 10.39 18.36 4.47
CA TYR A 286 9.51 19.48 4.14
C TYR A 286 8.14 19.34 4.81
N THR A 287 7.60 20.46 5.30
CA THR A 287 6.28 20.53 5.92
C THR A 287 5.16 20.78 4.90
N ALA A 288 5.50 21.33 3.73
CA ALA A 288 4.60 21.43 2.59
C ALA A 288 5.30 21.16 1.27
N VAL A 289 4.58 20.53 0.35
CA VAL A 289 5.02 20.25 -1.01
C VAL A 289 4.01 20.81 -2.00
N LEU A 290 4.51 21.60 -2.95
CA LEU A 290 3.73 22.20 -4.03
C LEU A 290 4.00 21.42 -5.32
N ILE A 291 2.94 21.11 -6.07
CA ILE A 291 3.04 20.39 -7.34
C ILE A 291 2.25 21.14 -8.41
N SER A 292 2.96 21.54 -9.47
CA SER A 292 2.35 22.19 -10.62
C SER A 292 2.03 21.22 -11.75
N ASN A 293 0.99 21.54 -12.52
CA ASN A 293 0.65 20.88 -13.79
C ASN A 293 0.33 19.38 -13.66
N VAL A 294 -0.44 18.98 -12.64
CA VAL A 294 -0.92 17.60 -12.55
C VAL A 294 -1.88 17.33 -13.73
N PRO A 295 -1.53 16.41 -14.65
CA PRO A 295 -2.33 16.14 -15.82
C PRO A 295 -3.60 15.36 -15.44
N GLN A 296 -4.58 15.36 -16.34
CA GLN A 296 -5.62 14.34 -16.29
C GLN A 296 -5.01 13.00 -16.70
N PHE A 297 -5.19 11.99 -15.88
CA PHE A 297 -4.79 10.63 -16.18
C PHE A 297 -5.86 9.98 -17.06
N SER A 298 -5.71 10.10 -18.37
CA SER A 298 -6.58 9.48 -19.37
C SER A 298 -5.98 8.18 -19.90
N GLY A 299 -6.79 7.13 -19.94
CA GLY A 299 -6.40 5.81 -20.46
C GLY A 299 -6.59 5.67 -21.96
N GLU A 300 -6.37 6.73 -22.76
CA GLU A 300 -6.46 6.59 -24.21
C GLU A 300 -5.34 5.68 -24.74
N LEU A 301 -5.73 4.73 -25.60
CA LEU A 301 -4.81 3.83 -26.29
C LEU A 301 -4.07 4.63 -27.36
N ILE A 302 -2.82 5.02 -27.10
CA ILE A 302 -1.95 5.57 -28.14
C ILE A 302 -1.44 4.39 -28.99
N PRO A 303 -1.62 4.40 -30.34
CA PRO A 303 -1.02 3.38 -31.20
C PRO A 303 0.50 3.44 -31.10
N ALA A 304 1.13 2.38 -30.58
CA ALA A 304 2.57 2.27 -30.58
C ALA A 304 3.08 1.95 -31.99
N VAL A 305 3.75 2.90 -32.64
CA VAL A 305 4.56 2.61 -33.84
C VAL A 305 5.99 2.39 -33.39
N PHE A 306 6.38 1.12 -33.24
CA PHE A 306 7.79 0.78 -33.03
C PHE A 306 8.52 0.78 -34.38
N SER A 307 9.46 1.69 -34.58
CA SER A 307 10.48 1.57 -35.63
C SER A 307 11.82 1.20 -34.99
N GLY A 308 12.11 -0.09 -34.91
CA GLY A 308 13.43 -0.60 -34.59
C GLY A 308 13.93 -1.44 -35.77
N VAL A 309 15.05 -1.05 -36.35
CA VAL A 309 15.80 -1.85 -37.34
C VAL A 309 16.89 -2.61 -36.59
N GLU A 310 16.53 -3.76 -36.02
CA GLU A 310 17.51 -4.79 -35.66
C GLU A 310 17.01 -6.13 -36.20
N ASP A 311 17.85 -6.72 -37.06
CA ASP A 311 17.81 -8.07 -37.58
C ASP A 311 16.51 -8.54 -38.28
N GLY A 312 16.41 -8.20 -39.57
CA GLY A 312 15.88 -9.08 -40.63
C GLY A 312 14.41 -9.54 -40.59
N TYR A 313 13.66 -9.28 -39.52
CA TYR A 313 12.25 -9.60 -39.40
C TYR A 313 11.42 -8.32 -39.56
N GLN A 314 10.91 -8.09 -40.77
CA GLN A 314 9.79 -7.16 -40.97
C GLN A 314 8.55 -7.72 -40.27
N ARG A 315 8.30 -7.29 -39.03
CA ARG A 315 7.01 -7.48 -38.38
C ARG A 315 6.00 -6.50 -38.99
N ASN A 316 5.37 -6.88 -40.10
CA ASN A 316 4.08 -6.30 -40.46
C ASN A 316 3.01 -6.92 -39.56
N GLY A 317 2.93 -6.41 -38.35
CA GLY A 317 1.91 -6.75 -37.38
C GLY A 317 1.83 -5.60 -36.40
N VAL A 318 0.70 -4.91 -36.40
CA VAL A 318 0.33 -3.98 -35.32
C VAL A 318 0.25 -4.82 -34.06
N VAL A 319 1.35 -4.91 -33.31
CA VAL A 319 1.30 -5.43 -31.95
C VAL A 319 0.66 -4.33 -31.13
N MET A 320 -0.57 -4.57 -30.66
CA MET A 320 -1.29 -3.73 -29.71
C MET A 320 -0.52 -3.71 -28.37
N GLY A 321 0.62 -3.02 -28.33
CA GLY A 321 1.26 -2.62 -27.09
C GLY A 321 0.37 -1.55 -26.47
N GLN A 322 -0.29 -1.88 -25.38
CA GLN A 322 -1.01 -0.92 -24.54
C GLN A 322 -0.01 0.13 -24.04
N LEU A 323 0.21 1.21 -24.80
CA LEU A 323 0.88 2.40 -24.30
C LEU A 323 -0.07 3.02 -23.29
N ARG A 324 0.29 2.86 -22.02
CA ARG A 324 -0.42 3.34 -20.84
C ARG A 324 -0.30 4.86 -20.81
N GLY A 325 -1.37 5.60 -21.09
CA GLY A 325 -1.39 7.04 -20.84
C GLY A 325 -1.17 7.30 -19.35
N LEU A 326 0.04 7.71 -18.98
CA LEU A 326 0.42 8.17 -17.63
C LEU A 326 0.07 7.23 -16.44
N ASP A 327 -0.14 5.91 -16.64
CA ASP A 327 -0.49 5.02 -15.52
C ASP A 327 0.64 4.90 -14.49
N ASP A 328 1.90 4.91 -14.93
CA ASP A 328 3.05 4.82 -14.02
C ASP A 328 3.18 6.12 -13.21
N GLU A 329 2.95 7.26 -13.84
CA GLU A 329 2.80 8.57 -13.19
C GLU A 329 1.61 8.60 -12.23
N ALA A 330 0.48 8.00 -12.60
CA ALA A 330 -0.70 7.90 -11.73
C ALA A 330 -0.41 7.05 -10.49
N ARG A 331 0.28 5.91 -10.63
CA ARG A 331 0.72 5.09 -9.48
C ARG A 331 1.65 5.86 -8.55
N ARG A 332 2.61 6.59 -9.12
CA ARG A 332 3.54 7.43 -8.36
C ARG A 332 2.84 8.59 -7.67
N PHE A 333 1.86 9.20 -8.33
CA PHE A 333 1.02 10.23 -7.73
C PHE A 333 0.19 9.67 -6.56
N ILE A 334 -0.40 8.49 -6.71
CA ILE A 334 -1.09 7.80 -5.61
C ILE A 334 -0.13 7.56 -4.43
N ALA A 335 1.06 7.03 -4.69
CA ALA A 335 2.06 6.77 -3.63
C ALA A 335 2.51 8.06 -2.93
N LEU A 336 2.66 9.16 -3.66
CA LEU A 336 2.98 10.48 -3.11
C LEU A 336 1.86 11.01 -2.21
N VAL A 337 0.61 10.99 -2.70
CA VAL A 337 -0.56 11.45 -1.95
C VAL A 337 -0.75 10.63 -0.68
N ASP A 338 -0.60 9.31 -0.79
CA ASP A 338 -0.68 8.39 0.35
C ASP A 338 0.33 8.77 1.44
N GLU A 339 1.60 8.93 1.06
CA GLU A 339 2.67 9.26 2.01
C GLU A 339 2.45 10.61 2.70
N PHE A 340 2.08 11.64 1.93
CA PHE A 340 1.86 12.98 2.47
C PHE A 340 0.61 13.06 3.33
N TYR A 341 -0.44 12.32 2.98
CA TYR A 341 -1.63 12.23 3.80
C TYR A 341 -1.32 11.56 5.15
N ASP A 342 -0.63 10.41 5.13
CA ASP A 342 -0.35 9.63 6.35
C ASP A 342 0.58 10.37 7.31
N ARG A 343 1.49 11.20 6.78
CA ARG A 343 2.40 12.04 7.57
C ARG A 343 1.93 13.47 7.83
N SER A 344 0.71 13.81 7.42
CA SER A 344 0.16 15.17 7.58
C SER A 344 1.03 16.26 6.92
N ILE A 345 1.65 15.95 5.78
CA ILE A 345 2.39 16.92 4.97
C ILE A 345 1.40 17.69 4.11
N ARG A 346 1.49 19.02 4.14
CA ARG A 346 0.57 19.87 3.37
C ARG A 346 0.86 19.77 1.88
N LEU A 347 -0.10 19.28 1.11
CA LEU A 347 0.00 19.13 -0.34
C LEU A 347 -0.81 20.21 -1.06
N ILE A 348 -0.16 20.99 -1.93
CA ILE A 348 -0.79 22.09 -2.67
C ILE A 348 -0.59 21.86 -4.17
N ILE A 349 -1.67 21.84 -4.94
CA ILE A 349 -1.67 21.32 -6.32
C ILE A 349 -2.31 22.31 -7.29
N THR A 350 -1.72 22.46 -8.48
CA THR A 350 -2.45 22.83 -9.69
C THR A 350 -2.62 21.63 -10.61
N ALA A 351 -3.82 21.47 -11.15
CA ALA A 351 -4.15 20.36 -12.04
C ALA A 351 -4.94 20.82 -13.25
N ASN A 352 -4.87 20.05 -14.34
CA ASN A 352 -5.59 20.36 -15.57
C ASN A 352 -7.11 20.24 -15.42
N VAL A 353 -7.57 19.42 -14.46
CA VAL A 353 -8.99 19.09 -14.24
C VAL A 353 -9.30 19.05 -12.74
N ASP A 354 -10.58 18.98 -12.40
CA ASP A 354 -11.05 18.83 -11.02
C ASP A 354 -10.57 17.50 -10.39
N ILE A 355 -10.45 17.46 -9.05
CA ILE A 355 -10.10 16.24 -8.28
C ILE A 355 -11.00 15.06 -8.66
N ALA A 356 -12.29 15.31 -8.90
CA ALA A 356 -13.27 14.29 -9.30
C ALA A 356 -12.94 13.65 -10.65
N GLU A 357 -12.28 14.39 -11.55
CA GLU A 357 -12.03 14.05 -12.94
C GLU A 357 -10.56 13.70 -13.24
N LEU A 358 -9.68 13.75 -12.23
CA LEU A 358 -8.25 13.49 -12.36
C LEU A 358 -7.94 12.13 -12.99
N TYR A 359 -8.75 11.10 -12.76
CA TYR A 359 -8.54 9.76 -13.31
C TYR A 359 -9.74 9.28 -14.11
N GLN A 360 -9.51 9.02 -15.40
CA GLN A 360 -10.50 8.46 -16.34
C GLN A 360 -10.12 7.05 -16.80
N GLY A 361 -9.02 6.49 -16.28
CA GLY A 361 -8.61 5.13 -16.57
C GLY A 361 -9.49 4.08 -15.88
N THR A 362 -9.38 2.83 -16.32
CA THR A 362 -10.09 1.69 -15.72
C THR A 362 -9.20 0.84 -14.81
N GLN A 363 -7.87 0.91 -14.98
CA GLN A 363 -6.93 0.01 -14.33
C GLN A 363 -6.75 0.29 -12.84
N LEU A 364 -6.56 1.55 -12.47
CA LEU A 364 -6.27 2.01 -11.10
C LEU A 364 -7.50 2.60 -10.41
N ASN A 365 -8.71 2.27 -10.88
CA ASN A 365 -9.93 2.93 -10.44
C ASN A 365 -10.14 2.81 -8.91
N PHE A 366 -9.80 1.66 -8.32
CA PHE A 366 -9.94 1.45 -6.88
C PHE A 366 -8.90 2.27 -6.08
N GLU A 367 -7.64 2.20 -6.47
CA GLU A 367 -6.53 2.89 -5.84
C GLU A 367 -6.69 4.41 -5.95
N PHE A 368 -7.11 4.88 -7.13
CA PHE A 368 -7.35 6.29 -7.40
C PHE A 368 -8.61 6.80 -6.69
N ALA A 369 -9.66 5.99 -6.52
CA ALA A 369 -10.82 6.38 -5.72
C ALA A 369 -10.43 6.69 -4.25
N ARG A 370 -9.49 5.93 -3.69
CA ARG A 370 -8.91 6.20 -2.36
C ARG A 370 -8.05 7.47 -2.37
N CYS A 371 -7.17 7.61 -3.37
CA CYS A 371 -6.35 8.82 -3.56
C CYS A 371 -7.23 10.08 -3.63
N ARG A 372 -8.32 10.02 -4.41
CA ARG A 372 -9.32 11.09 -4.53
C ARG A 372 -9.96 11.44 -3.18
N SER A 373 -10.35 10.44 -2.40
CA SER A 373 -10.90 10.66 -1.05
C SER A 373 -9.91 11.40 -0.15
N ARG A 374 -8.63 10.98 -0.16
CA ARG A 374 -7.56 11.64 0.59
C ARG A 374 -7.37 13.09 0.15
N LEU A 375 -7.29 13.33 -1.17
CA LEU A 375 -7.19 14.68 -1.73
C LEU A 375 -8.35 15.58 -1.28
N PHE A 376 -9.60 15.12 -1.36
CA PHE A 376 -10.75 15.89 -0.88
C PHE A 376 -10.68 16.22 0.61
N GLU A 377 -10.22 15.27 1.43
CA GLU A 377 -10.03 15.49 2.86
C GLU A 377 -8.94 16.53 3.13
N MET A 378 -7.83 16.47 2.38
CA MET A 378 -6.74 17.45 2.46
C MET A 378 -7.18 18.89 2.12
N GLN A 379 -8.29 19.06 1.38
CA GLN A 379 -8.83 20.38 1.02
C GLN A 379 -9.75 21.00 2.09
N ARG A 380 -10.13 20.26 3.14
CA ARG A 380 -11.05 20.77 4.16
C ARG A 380 -10.38 21.84 5.03
N LEU A 381 -11.13 22.87 5.43
CA LEU A 381 -10.61 24.00 6.22
C LEU A 381 -9.99 23.58 7.57
N ASN A 382 -10.45 22.47 8.15
CA ASN A 382 -9.96 21.92 9.42
C ASN A 382 -8.86 20.86 9.25
N TYR A 383 -8.33 20.69 8.03
CA TYR A 383 -7.23 19.76 7.77
C TYR A 383 -5.89 20.47 8.02
N LEU A 384 -5.14 19.96 9.01
CA LEU A 384 -3.92 20.52 9.63
C LEU A 384 -4.18 21.57 10.72
#